data_AF-A0A7K4H1Q6-F1
#
_entry.id   AF-A0A7K4H1Q6-F1
#
_cell.length_a   1.000
_cell.length_b   1.000
_cell.length_c   1.000
_cell.angle_alpha   90.00
_cell.angle_beta   90.00
_cell.angle_gamma   90.00
#
_symmetry.space_group_name_H-M   'P 1'
#
loop_
_entity.id
_entity.type
_entity.pdbx_description
1 polymer ?
#
loop_
_entity_poly.entity_id
_entity_poly.type
_entity_poly.pdbx_seq_one_letter_code
_entity_poly.pdbx_strand_id
1 'polypeptide(L)'
;MSKKQTKKSKYPSRYSPEKFVHAAQYITEVICEKKAQIDKKELPIKFWELKEWRKFYKYQITLANKLLKKYGEHSIIAALKDKRMWRTYSLRNPFLENVIKEYKVKEDIAREIVKKIEYDFSEKETYESNNKKKSIISKLEDLE
;
A
#
# COMPACT_ATOMS: atom_id res chain seq x y z
N MET A 1 11.78 6.56 -14.81
CA MET A 1 10.53 7.30 -14.54
C MET A 1 9.73 7.34 -15.83
N SER A 2 8.41 7.31 -15.76
CA SER A 2 7.53 7.34 -16.94
C SER A 2 6.58 8.53 -16.87
N LYS A 3 6.20 9.09 -18.02
CA LYS A 3 5.16 10.14 -18.08
C LYS A 3 3.76 9.60 -17.74
N LYS A 4 3.51 8.33 -18.06
CA LYS A 4 2.26 7.62 -17.77
C LYS A 4 2.45 6.62 -16.63
N GLN A 5 1.40 6.38 -15.87
CA GLN A 5 1.40 5.35 -14.83
C GLN A 5 1.50 3.96 -15.47
N THR A 6 2.36 3.10 -14.94
CA THR A 6 2.54 1.71 -15.41
C THR A 6 2.68 0.77 -14.22
N LYS A 7 2.59 -0.55 -14.46
CA LYS A 7 2.82 -1.56 -13.41
C LYS A 7 4.20 -1.43 -12.74
N LYS A 8 5.23 -0.96 -13.45
CA LYS A 8 6.58 -0.76 -12.88
C LYS A 8 6.74 0.62 -12.24
N SER A 9 6.11 1.64 -12.81
CA SER A 9 6.16 3.02 -12.29
C SER A 9 4.75 3.45 -11.90
N LYS A 10 4.37 3.08 -10.67
CA LYS A 10 3.00 3.25 -10.17
C LYS A 10 2.82 4.54 -9.36
N TYR A 11 3.89 5.06 -8.77
CA TYR A 11 3.81 6.12 -7.77
C TYR A 11 4.11 7.48 -8.39
N PRO A 12 3.33 8.53 -8.13
CA PRO A 12 3.69 9.88 -8.56
C PRO A 12 4.96 10.32 -7.82
N SER A 13 5.95 10.81 -8.56
CA SER A 13 7.15 11.39 -7.95
C SER A 13 6.81 12.71 -7.28
N ARG A 14 7.43 12.96 -6.14
CA ARG A 14 7.31 14.22 -5.40
C ARG A 14 8.30 15.28 -5.91
N TYR A 15 9.42 14.83 -6.48
CA TYR A 15 10.55 15.68 -6.88
C TYR A 15 10.89 15.58 -8.37
N SER A 16 10.00 14.98 -9.16
CA SER A 16 9.97 15.02 -10.62
C SER A 16 8.52 15.20 -11.07
N PRO A 17 8.08 16.45 -11.25
CA PRO A 17 6.70 16.76 -11.66
C PRO A 17 6.27 15.96 -12.89
N GLU A 18 4.99 15.56 -12.91
CA GLU A 18 4.34 14.82 -14.02
C GLU A 18 4.98 13.46 -14.35
N LYS A 19 5.81 12.91 -13.46
CA LYS A 19 6.45 11.61 -13.66
C LYS A 19 6.03 10.61 -12.61
N PHE A 20 5.86 9.38 -13.06
CA PHE A 20 5.69 8.22 -12.23
C PHE A 20 7.02 7.50 -12.03
N VAL A 21 7.21 6.99 -10.82
CA VAL A 21 8.43 6.34 -10.34
C VAL A 21 8.12 4.96 -9.78
N HIS A 22 9.18 4.16 -9.73
CA HIS A 22 9.16 2.86 -9.07
C HIS A 22 9.05 3.05 -7.54
N ALA A 23 8.50 2.05 -6.84
CA ALA A 23 8.33 2.06 -5.39
C ALA A 23 9.61 2.46 -4.64
N ALA A 24 10.75 1.92 -5.07
CA ALA A 24 12.06 2.19 -4.45
C ALA A 24 12.41 3.68 -4.45
N GLN A 25 12.18 4.36 -5.57
CA GLN A 25 12.45 5.78 -5.69
C GLN A 25 11.45 6.59 -4.86
N TYR A 26 10.16 6.25 -4.90
CA TYR A 26 9.15 6.92 -4.06
C TYR A 26 9.48 6.84 -2.57
N ILE A 27 9.82 5.65 -2.08
CA ILE A 27 10.25 5.41 -0.69
C ILE A 27 11.48 6.27 -0.36
N THR A 28 12.44 6.34 -1.27
CA THR A 28 13.67 7.12 -1.08
C THR A 28 13.39 8.63 -1.05
N GLU A 29 12.49 9.12 -1.90
CA GLU A 29 12.04 10.52 -1.90
C GLU A 29 11.40 10.90 -0.56
N VAL A 30 10.53 10.05 -0.02
CA VAL A 30 9.91 10.25 1.32
C VAL A 30 10.97 10.33 2.43
N ILE A 31 12.00 9.48 2.35
CA ILE A 31 13.08 9.47 3.34
C ILE A 31 13.95 10.73 3.25
N CYS A 32 14.27 11.18 2.04
CA CYS A 32 15.05 12.40 1.84
C CYS A 32 14.25 13.63 2.28
N GLU A 33 12.93 13.65 2.04
CA GLU A 33 12.02 14.70 2.52
C GLU A 33 12.04 14.79 4.05
N LYS A 34 11.90 13.66 4.76
CA LYS A 34 12.01 13.63 6.22
C LYS A 34 13.37 14.11 6.73
N LYS A 35 14.45 13.74 6.04
CA LYS A 35 15.79 14.23 6.38
C LYS A 35 15.87 15.75 6.22
N ALA A 36 15.40 16.29 5.10
CA ALA A 36 15.39 17.72 4.83
C ALA A 36 14.59 18.49 5.89
N GLN A 37 13.42 17.97 6.29
CA GLN A 37 12.61 18.55 7.37
C GLN A 37 13.36 18.61 8.71
N ILE A 38 14.07 17.54 9.07
CA ILE A 38 14.85 17.49 10.32
C ILE A 38 16.07 18.41 10.27
N ASP A 39 16.75 18.43 9.12
CA ASP A 39 17.91 19.29 8.88
C ASP A 39 17.50 20.76 8.65
N LYS A 40 16.19 21.07 8.63
CA LYS A 40 15.61 22.39 8.32
C LYS A 40 16.12 22.95 6.98
N LYS A 41 16.25 22.07 5.99
CA LYS A 41 16.65 22.41 4.62
C LYS A 41 15.48 22.22 3.66
N GLU A 42 15.49 22.99 2.59
CA GLU A 42 14.61 22.73 1.46
C GLU A 42 15.14 21.56 0.63
N LEU A 43 14.24 20.75 0.08
CA LEU A 43 14.58 19.66 -0.83
C LEU A 43 14.17 20.06 -2.25
N PRO A 44 15.11 20.43 -3.13
CA PRO A 44 14.77 20.93 -4.46
C PRO A 44 14.33 19.82 -5.41
N ILE A 45 13.69 20.21 -6.51
CA ILE A 45 13.37 19.31 -7.63
C ILE A 45 14.68 18.67 -8.14
N LYS A 46 14.65 17.36 -8.42
CA LYS A 46 15.83 16.57 -8.82
C LYS A 46 17.01 16.65 -7.85
N PHE A 47 16.77 16.80 -6.54
CA PHE A 47 17.81 16.90 -5.51
C PHE A 47 18.91 15.83 -5.59
N TRP A 48 18.64 14.63 -6.12
CA TRP A 48 19.63 13.55 -6.30
C TRP A 48 20.81 13.94 -7.22
N GLU A 49 20.66 14.98 -8.03
CA GLU A 49 21.73 15.54 -8.86
C GLU A 49 22.72 16.37 -8.02
N LEU A 50 22.26 16.94 -6.90
CA LEU A 50 23.08 17.76 -6.01
C LEU A 50 24.09 16.93 -5.21
N LYS A 51 25.31 17.43 -5.08
CA LYS A 51 26.42 16.71 -4.42
C LYS A 51 26.09 16.35 -2.97
N GLU A 52 25.42 17.24 -2.24
CA GLU A 52 25.05 17.02 -0.83
C GLU A 52 24.07 15.86 -0.63
N TRP A 53 23.11 15.69 -1.56
CA TRP A 53 22.07 14.67 -1.45
C TRP A 53 22.41 13.38 -2.19
N ARG A 54 23.21 13.45 -3.26
CA ARG A 54 23.50 12.31 -4.15
C ARG A 54 23.99 11.09 -3.39
N LYS A 55 24.92 11.25 -2.45
CA LYS A 55 25.48 10.14 -1.65
C LYS A 55 24.40 9.50 -0.78
N PHE A 56 23.62 10.32 -0.08
CA PHE A 56 22.55 9.85 0.79
C PHE A 56 21.42 9.16 0.00
N TYR A 57 20.99 9.77 -1.10
CA TYR A 57 19.99 9.20 -2.01
C TYR A 57 20.41 7.84 -2.55
N LYS A 58 21.63 7.72 -3.10
CA LYS A 58 22.16 6.43 -3.61
C LYS A 58 22.21 5.35 -2.53
N TYR A 59 22.54 5.73 -1.31
CA TYR A 59 22.57 4.79 -0.21
C TYR A 59 21.16 4.32 0.18
N GLN A 60 20.21 5.25 0.32
CA GLN A 60 18.83 4.94 0.69
C GLN A 60 18.11 4.15 -0.41
N ILE A 61 18.34 4.43 -1.70
CA ILE A 61 17.69 3.68 -2.78
C ILE A 61 18.14 2.21 -2.81
N THR A 62 19.41 1.92 -2.46
CA THR A 62 19.88 0.54 -2.31
C THR A 62 19.15 -0.16 -1.16
N LEU A 63 18.96 0.51 -0.03
CA LEU A 63 18.22 -0.05 1.11
C LEU A 63 16.75 -0.26 0.78
N ALA A 64 16.12 0.70 0.09
CA ALA A 64 14.73 0.59 -0.35
C ALA A 64 14.51 -0.65 -1.22
N ASN A 65 15.41 -0.91 -2.18
CA ASN A 65 15.34 -2.11 -3.00
C ASN A 65 15.49 -3.40 -2.19
N LYS A 66 16.35 -3.43 -1.16
CA LYS A 66 16.49 -4.59 -0.27
C LYS A 66 15.21 -4.83 0.54
N LEU A 67 14.62 -3.78 1.12
CA LEU A 67 13.38 -3.88 1.87
C LEU A 67 12.21 -4.31 0.98
N LEU A 68 12.11 -3.77 -0.23
CA LEU A 68 11.05 -4.13 -1.19
C LEU A 68 11.04 -5.62 -1.51
N LYS A 69 12.23 -6.24 -1.67
CA LYS A 69 12.34 -7.68 -1.87
C LYS A 69 11.84 -8.50 -0.67
N LYS A 70 11.95 -7.96 0.54
CA LYS A 70 11.60 -8.66 1.79
C LYS A 70 10.14 -8.50 2.17
N TYR A 71 9.58 -7.30 2.01
CA TYR A 71 8.27 -6.94 2.58
C TYR A 71 7.25 -6.47 1.56
N GLY A 72 7.66 -6.16 0.32
CA GLY A 72 6.78 -5.56 -0.69
C GLY A 72 6.56 -4.06 -0.48
N GLU A 73 5.97 -3.42 -1.49
CA GLU A 73 5.82 -1.96 -1.54
C GLU A 73 4.77 -1.41 -0.57
N HIS A 74 3.67 -2.13 -0.36
CA HIS A 74 2.54 -1.65 0.43
C HIS A 74 2.90 -1.51 1.92
N SER A 75 3.37 -2.60 2.53
CA SER A 75 3.83 -2.64 3.92
C SER A 75 4.84 -1.54 4.27
N ILE A 76 5.82 -1.29 3.39
CA ILE A 76 6.87 -0.28 3.64
C ILE A 76 6.30 1.14 3.60
N ILE A 77 5.46 1.45 2.60
CA ILE A 77 4.87 2.78 2.46
C ILE A 77 3.90 3.05 3.61
N ALA A 78 3.12 2.05 4.03
CA ALA A 78 2.23 2.16 5.18
C ALA A 78 3.01 2.44 6.48
N ALA A 79 4.09 1.69 6.71
CA ALA A 79 4.97 1.90 7.86
C ALA A 79 5.58 3.31 7.87
N LEU A 80 6.02 3.84 6.73
CA LEU A 80 6.58 5.19 6.66
C LEU A 80 5.56 6.31 6.91
N LYS A 81 4.27 6.05 6.71
CA LYS A 81 3.17 6.97 7.02
C LYS A 81 2.68 6.87 8.47
N ASP A 82 3.12 5.85 9.21
CA ASP A 82 2.79 5.70 10.62
C ASP A 82 3.29 6.92 11.41
N LYS A 83 2.44 7.43 12.31
CA LYS A 83 2.76 8.57 13.19
C LYS A 83 4.05 8.32 13.98
N ARG A 84 4.32 7.08 14.39
CA ARG A 84 5.56 6.69 15.10
C ARG A 84 6.81 6.93 14.26
N MET A 85 6.69 6.91 12.93
CA MET A 85 7.81 7.06 11.99
C MET A 85 8.03 8.50 11.52
N TRP A 86 7.40 9.51 12.12
CA TRP A 86 7.46 10.89 11.62
C TRP A 86 8.90 11.44 11.53
N ARG A 87 9.80 11.08 12.46
CA ARG A 87 11.23 11.47 12.43
C ARG A 87 12.16 10.47 11.74
N THR A 88 11.64 9.38 11.20
CA THR A 88 12.51 8.33 10.65
C THR A 88 12.98 8.71 9.26
N TYR A 89 14.26 9.07 9.15
CA TYR A 89 14.92 9.40 7.88
C TYR A 89 15.99 8.37 7.46
N SER A 90 15.97 7.15 8.01
CA SER A 90 16.90 6.09 7.61
C SER A 90 16.17 4.76 7.47
N LEU A 91 16.31 4.14 6.31
CA LEU A 91 15.75 2.81 6.04
C LEU A 91 16.48 1.68 6.77
N ARG A 92 17.62 1.97 7.44
CA ARG A 92 18.33 1.01 8.29
C ARG A 92 17.80 0.99 9.73
N ASN A 93 16.92 1.92 10.12
CA ASN A 93 16.45 1.99 11.49
C ASN A 93 15.77 0.66 11.93
N PRO A 94 16.26 -0.04 12.96
CA PRO A 94 15.67 -1.30 13.42
C PRO A 94 14.20 -1.16 13.84
N PHE A 95 13.84 -0.01 14.41
CA PHE A 95 12.46 0.26 14.80
C PHE A 95 11.53 0.37 13.59
N LEU A 96 12.02 0.94 12.47
CA LEU A 96 11.27 0.95 11.22
C LEU A 96 11.03 -0.47 10.72
N GLU A 97 12.04 -1.35 10.80
CA GLU A 97 11.88 -2.74 10.37
C GLU A 97 10.80 -3.48 11.19
N ASN A 98 10.72 -3.22 12.50
CA ASN A 98 9.65 -3.78 13.35
C ASN A 98 8.27 -3.27 12.93
N VAL A 99 8.13 -1.97 12.67
CA VAL A 99 6.85 -1.40 12.19
C VAL A 99 6.49 -1.97 10.81
N ILE A 100 7.45 -2.14 9.91
CA ILE A 100 7.19 -2.78 8.60
C ILE A 100 6.67 -4.21 8.79
N LYS A 101 7.24 -4.99 9.71
CA LYS A 101 6.75 -6.34 10.02
C LYS A 101 5.32 -6.32 10.54
N GLU A 102 4.96 -5.38 11.41
CA GLU A 102 3.57 -5.24 11.90
C GLU A 102 2.60 -4.98 10.74
N TYR A 103 2.94 -4.07 9.82
CA TYR A 103 2.11 -3.80 8.64
C TYR A 103 2.07 -4.99 7.67
N LYS A 104 3.16 -5.75 7.57
CA LYS A 104 3.22 -6.96 6.75
C LYS A 104 2.28 -8.04 7.26
N VAL A 105 2.27 -8.28 8.56
CA VAL A 105 1.32 -9.21 9.19
C VAL A 105 -0.12 -8.78 8.94
N LYS A 106 -0.43 -7.49 9.09
CA LYS A 106 -1.78 -6.96 8.78
C LYS A 106 -2.16 -7.16 7.31
N GLU A 107 -1.24 -6.93 6.39
CA GLU A 107 -1.44 -7.14 4.95
C GLU A 107 -1.72 -8.62 4.65
N ASP A 108 -0.98 -9.54 5.26
CA ASP A 108 -1.14 -10.98 5.04
C ASP A 108 -2.47 -11.48 5.62
N ILE A 109 -2.87 -11.04 6.83
CA ILE A 109 -4.20 -11.34 7.40
C ILE A 109 -5.31 -10.83 6.49
N ALA A 110 -5.21 -9.59 5.99
CA ALA A 110 -6.22 -9.02 5.09
C ALA A 110 -6.33 -9.84 3.79
N ARG A 111 -5.22 -10.30 3.23
CA ARG A 111 -5.21 -11.18 2.05
C ARG A 111 -5.85 -12.53 2.33
N GLU A 112 -5.62 -13.12 3.49
CA GLU A 112 -6.25 -14.38 3.89
C GLU A 112 -7.76 -14.23 4.05
N ILE A 113 -8.23 -13.12 4.64
CA ILE A 113 -9.66 -12.81 4.77
C ILE A 113 -10.30 -12.68 3.38
N VAL A 114 -9.70 -11.90 2.47
CA VAL A 114 -10.21 -11.74 1.09
C VAL A 114 -10.29 -13.10 0.38
N LYS A 115 -9.26 -13.95 0.51
CA LYS A 115 -9.26 -15.29 -0.06
C LYS A 115 -10.36 -16.20 0.51
N LYS A 116 -10.74 -16.02 1.78
CA LYS A 116 -11.85 -16.76 2.39
C LYS A 116 -13.22 -16.22 1.96
N ILE A 117 -13.33 -14.93 1.65
CA ILE A 117 -14.58 -14.29 1.20
C ILE A 117 -14.88 -14.55 -0.28
N GLU A 118 -13.86 -14.85 -1.10
CA GLU A 118 -14.03 -15.52 -2.41
C GLU A 118 -14.51 -16.98 -2.23
N TYR A 119 -15.52 -17.18 -1.37
CA TYR A 119 -16.28 -18.39 -1.21
C TYR A 119 -17.30 -18.49 -2.35
N ASP A 120 -17.50 -19.72 -2.81
CA ASP A 120 -18.16 -20.06 -4.07
C ASP A 120 -19.67 -19.80 -4.02
N PHE A 121 -20.18 -18.95 -4.92
CA PHE A 121 -21.63 -18.76 -5.13
C PHE A 121 -22.30 -19.98 -5.79
N SER A 122 -21.55 -21.05 -6.12
CA SER A 122 -22.11 -22.29 -6.68
C SER A 122 -22.92 -23.10 -5.67
N GLU A 123 -22.62 -22.99 -4.37
CA GLU A 123 -23.43 -23.58 -3.31
C GLU A 123 -24.62 -22.65 -3.00
N LYS A 124 -25.64 -22.69 -3.88
CA LYS A 124 -26.97 -22.24 -3.48
C LYS A 124 -27.44 -23.17 -2.37
N GLU A 125 -27.30 -22.76 -1.11
CA GLU A 125 -28.09 -23.32 -0.02
C GLU A 125 -29.57 -23.14 -0.42
N THR A 126 -30.18 -24.21 -0.94
CA THR A 126 -31.62 -24.22 -1.16
C THR A 126 -32.25 -24.34 0.21
N TYR A 127 -32.64 -23.21 0.80
CA TYR A 127 -33.49 -23.24 1.98
C TYR A 127 -34.80 -23.94 1.61
N GLU A 128 -35.10 -25.08 2.23
CA GLU A 128 -36.40 -25.73 2.10
C GLU A 128 -37.47 -24.75 2.60
N SER A 129 -38.27 -24.23 1.68
CA SER A 129 -39.43 -23.43 2.07
C SER A 129 -40.43 -24.38 2.74
N ASN A 130 -40.68 -24.19 4.04
CA ASN A 130 -41.73 -24.90 4.77
C ASN A 130 -43.15 -24.43 4.40
N ASN A 131 -43.32 -23.85 3.20
CA ASN A 131 -44.53 -23.19 2.78
C ASN A 131 -45.56 -24.21 2.25
N LYS A 132 -46.03 -25.09 3.15
CA LYS A 132 -47.22 -25.93 2.92
C LYS A 132 -48.52 -25.12 2.89
N LYS A 133 -48.46 -23.80 3.12
CA LYS A 133 -49.63 -22.92 3.14
C LYS A 133 -49.77 -22.21 1.79
N LYS A 134 -50.97 -22.33 1.18
CA LYS A 134 -51.39 -21.55 0.01
C LYS A 134 -51.06 -20.07 0.21
N SER A 135 -50.42 -19.46 -0.79
CA SER A 135 -50.08 -18.04 -0.75
C SER A 135 -51.38 -17.21 -0.69
N ILE A 136 -51.29 -15.99 -0.17
CA ILE A 136 -52.46 -15.08 -0.11
C ILE A 136 -53.05 -14.86 -1.51
N ILE A 137 -52.18 -14.83 -2.53
CA ILE A 137 -52.56 -14.71 -3.95
C ILE A 137 -53.34 -15.94 -4.41
N SER A 138 -52.86 -17.16 -4.11
CA SER A 138 -53.58 -18.38 -4.50
C SER A 138 -54.89 -18.59 -3.75
N LYS A 139 -55.14 -17.85 -2.66
CA LYS A 139 -56.43 -17.85 -1.95
C LYS A 139 -57.42 -16.84 -2.53
N LEU A 140 -56.92 -15.83 -3.25
CA LEU A 140 -57.74 -14.83 -3.93
C LEU A 140 -58.24 -15.35 -5.28
N GLU A 141 -57.43 -16.15 -5.99
CA GLU A 141 -57.85 -16.85 -7.23
C GLU A 141 -58.96 -17.89 -6.99
N ASP A 142 -59.00 -18.52 -5.80
CA ASP A 142 -60.05 -19.49 -5.44
C ASP A 142 -61.40 -18.80 -5.08
N LEU A 143 -61.51 -17.46 -5.17
CA LEU A 143 -62.71 -16.67 -4.83
C LEU A 143 -63.46 -16.10 -6.05
N GLU A 144 -63.03 -16.41 -7.27
CA GLU A 144 -63.79 -16.20 -8.53
C GLU A 144 -64.44 -17.51 -9.01
#